data_AF-A0AA90PYG8-F1
#
_entry.id   AF-A0AA90PYG8-F1
#
_cell.length_a   1.000
_cell.length_b   1.000
_cell.length_c   1.000
_cell.angle_alpha   90.00
_cell.angle_beta   90.00
_cell.angle_gamma   90.00
#
_symmetry.space_group_name_H-M   'P 1'
#
loop_
_entity.id
_entity.type
_entity.pdbx_description
1 polymer ?
#
loop_
_entity_poly.entity_id
_entity_poly.type
_entity_poly.pdbx_seq_one_letter_code
_entity_poly.pdbx_strand_id
1 'polypeptide(L)'
;MRYMLLRRSDPAHEAGLPLSPAGRAAFASYTGAMADAGILRACEHLLPSASGVRLSIANGRVTRTDGPFSAAHALIAGFAAIDVASKGEALEWAARWPPGEAGAAEVEVRLSGCPGGCADVHAAEQPGASGQRYAILLRSSTDLENETPVARARLDALDAHNAAEARAGVLLGADGLRSSALGTRVRMASGKLTVVDGPFTEIKEMIAGYWLIRAPSLQDAIAWATRNPYPVGPPVEVEIRQLAELADAAGVFTPELRAAEQHMRTHQLDAGMRAQLAGGAPVPR
;
A
#
# COMPACT_ATOMS: atom_id res chain seq x y z
N MET A 1 -11.52 5.60 -11.68
CA MET A 1 -11.03 6.17 -10.41
C MET A 1 -10.15 5.15 -9.73
N ARG A 2 -9.15 5.56 -8.95
CA ARG A 2 -8.30 4.61 -8.24
C ARG A 2 -8.69 4.50 -6.77
N TYR A 3 -8.75 3.27 -6.28
CA TYR A 3 -8.99 2.97 -4.88
C TYR A 3 -7.89 2.06 -4.33
N MET A 4 -7.54 2.28 -3.06
CA MET A 4 -6.71 1.37 -2.28
C MET A 4 -7.60 0.55 -1.35
N LEU A 5 -7.41 -0.77 -1.38
CA LEU A 5 -8.00 -1.74 -0.49
C LEU A 5 -6.96 -2.08 0.57
N LEU A 6 -7.07 -1.50 1.76
CA LEU A 6 -6.15 -1.69 2.88
C LEU A 6 -6.66 -2.82 3.76
N ARG A 7 -5.98 -3.96 3.76
CA ARG A 7 -6.36 -5.10 4.62
C ARG A 7 -5.74 -4.96 5.99
N ARG A 8 -6.60 -4.92 7.02
CA ARG A 8 -6.16 -4.85 8.42
C ARG A 8 -5.50 -6.14 8.87
N SER A 9 -4.49 -6.01 9.73
CA SER A 9 -3.86 -7.12 10.42
C SER A 9 -4.86 -7.86 11.30
N ASP A 10 -4.56 -9.14 11.51
CA ASP A 10 -5.29 -10.02 12.43
C ASP A 10 -4.25 -10.81 13.26
N PRO A 11 -4.68 -11.56 14.29
CA PRO A 11 -3.75 -12.31 15.13
C PRO A 11 -2.91 -13.35 14.36
N ALA A 12 -3.44 -13.95 13.29
CA ALA A 12 -2.73 -14.94 12.51
C ALA A 12 -1.59 -14.31 11.69
N HIS A 13 -1.88 -13.17 11.07
CA HIS A 13 -0.89 -12.37 10.36
C HIS A 13 0.17 -11.80 11.29
N GLU A 14 -0.18 -11.23 12.44
CA GLU A 14 0.82 -10.67 13.37
C GLU A 14 1.67 -11.77 14.06
N ALA A 15 1.14 -13.00 14.17
CA ALA A 15 1.92 -14.16 14.58
C ALA A 15 2.86 -14.69 13.48
N GLY A 16 2.83 -14.12 12.27
CA GLY A 16 3.64 -14.56 11.14
C GLY A 16 3.26 -15.94 10.61
N LEU A 17 2.00 -16.35 10.80
CA LEU A 17 1.53 -17.63 10.27
C LEU A 17 1.49 -17.55 8.74
N PRO A 18 2.09 -18.51 8.03
CA PRO A 18 2.00 -18.55 6.58
C PRO A 18 0.55 -18.84 6.17
N LEU A 19 0.14 -18.31 5.01
CA LEU A 19 -1.11 -18.71 4.38
C LEU A 19 -1.10 -20.23 4.16
N SER A 20 -2.22 -20.89 4.41
CA SER A 20 -2.45 -22.29 4.05
C SER A 20 -2.42 -22.48 2.52
N PRO A 21 -2.27 -23.71 1.99
CA PRO A 21 -2.40 -23.95 0.54
C PRO A 21 -3.71 -23.43 -0.05
N ALA A 22 -4.83 -23.60 0.67
CA ALA A 22 -6.13 -23.08 0.28
C ALA A 22 -6.16 -21.54 0.31
N GLY A 23 -5.59 -20.93 1.35
CA GLY A 23 -5.44 -19.47 1.45
C GLY A 23 -4.62 -18.89 0.29
N ARG A 24 -3.47 -19.50 -0.03
CA ARG A 24 -2.64 -19.09 -1.19
C ARG A 24 -3.39 -19.20 -2.52
N ALA A 25 -4.10 -20.31 -2.74
CA ALA A 25 -4.91 -20.49 -3.94
C ALA A 25 -6.05 -19.46 -4.05
N ALA A 26 -6.72 -19.16 -2.93
CA ALA A 26 -7.76 -18.13 -2.89
C ALA A 26 -7.20 -16.74 -3.20
N PHE A 27 -6.04 -16.38 -2.63
CA PHE A 27 -5.36 -15.13 -2.96
C PHE A 27 -4.89 -15.07 -4.41
N ALA A 28 -4.28 -16.12 -4.94
CA ALA A 28 -3.85 -16.18 -6.34
C ALA A 28 -5.02 -16.04 -7.32
N SER A 29 -6.16 -16.69 -7.02
CA SER A 29 -7.39 -16.54 -7.81
C SER A 29 -7.96 -15.13 -7.72
N TYR A 30 -8.00 -14.54 -6.52
CA TYR A 30 -8.48 -13.18 -6.29
C TYR A 30 -7.64 -12.14 -7.04
N THR A 31 -6.31 -12.22 -6.96
CA THR A 31 -5.41 -11.29 -7.65
C THR A 31 -5.38 -11.54 -9.15
N GLY A 32 -5.43 -12.80 -9.60
CA GLY A 32 -5.58 -13.17 -11.00
C GLY A 32 -6.83 -12.56 -11.63
N ALA A 33 -7.99 -12.64 -10.95
CA ALA A 33 -9.22 -12.03 -11.43
C ALA A 33 -9.12 -10.49 -11.56
N MET A 34 -8.43 -9.80 -10.66
CA MET A 34 -8.17 -8.36 -10.77
C MET A 34 -7.20 -8.03 -11.93
N ALA A 35 -6.20 -8.87 -12.16
CA ALA A 35 -5.24 -8.73 -13.24
C ALA A 35 -5.92 -8.93 -14.61
N ASP A 36 -6.72 -9.99 -14.75
CA ASP A 36 -7.47 -10.33 -15.96
C ASP A 36 -8.51 -9.25 -16.30
N ALA A 37 -9.14 -8.65 -15.28
CA ALA A 37 -10.01 -7.49 -15.44
C ALA A 37 -9.26 -6.20 -15.83
N GLY A 38 -7.92 -6.20 -15.80
CA GLY A 38 -7.09 -5.04 -16.14
C GLY A 38 -7.12 -3.90 -15.12
N ILE A 39 -7.66 -4.15 -13.92
CA ILE A 39 -7.86 -3.12 -12.89
C ILE A 39 -6.72 -3.05 -11.88
N LEU A 40 -5.89 -4.08 -11.77
CA LEU A 40 -4.85 -4.16 -10.75
C LEU A 40 -3.69 -3.19 -11.02
N ARG A 41 -3.24 -2.47 -9.98
CA ARG A 41 -2.09 -1.54 -10.02
C ARG A 41 -0.99 -1.90 -9.04
N ALA A 42 -1.36 -2.35 -7.85
CA ALA A 42 -0.44 -2.90 -6.86
C ALA A 42 -1.17 -3.95 -6.02
N CYS A 43 -0.45 -4.92 -5.47
CA CYS A 43 -0.99 -5.88 -4.51
C CYS A 43 0.16 -6.41 -3.67
N GLU A 44 0.28 -5.89 -2.45
CA GLU A 44 1.41 -6.17 -1.58
C GLU A 44 0.97 -6.79 -0.27
N HIS A 45 1.77 -7.73 0.21
CA HIS A 45 1.63 -8.33 1.53
C HIS A 45 2.79 -7.84 2.39
N LEU A 46 2.53 -7.41 3.61
CA LEU A 46 3.54 -6.89 4.53
C LEU A 46 3.86 -7.96 5.58
N LEU A 47 5.15 -8.20 5.85
CA LEU A 47 5.59 -9.03 6.98
C LEU A 47 5.11 -8.44 8.32
N PRO A 48 4.90 -9.24 9.38
CA PRO A 48 4.30 -8.81 10.66
C PRO A 48 4.93 -7.54 11.23
N SER A 49 4.19 -6.79 12.06
CA SER A 49 4.71 -5.52 12.60
C SER A 49 5.98 -5.67 13.44
N ALA A 50 6.23 -6.85 14.01
CA ALA A 50 7.49 -7.19 14.68
C ALA A 50 8.74 -7.07 13.77
N SER A 51 8.56 -7.11 12.44
CA SER A 51 9.62 -6.87 11.45
C SER A 51 9.76 -5.41 11.02
N GLY A 52 8.85 -4.54 11.49
CA GLY A 52 8.72 -3.15 11.07
C GLY A 52 9.34 -2.15 12.05
N VAL A 53 9.38 -0.90 11.58
CA VAL A 53 9.84 0.24 12.37
C VAL A 53 8.93 1.45 12.12
N ARG A 54 8.63 2.20 13.17
CA ARG A 54 7.97 3.51 13.08
C ARG A 54 9.00 4.62 13.24
N LEU A 55 8.95 5.61 12.36
CA LEU A 55 9.74 6.83 12.45
C LEU A 55 8.82 8.01 12.74
N SER A 56 9.24 8.87 13.68
CA SER A 56 8.69 10.21 13.88
C SER A 56 9.77 11.23 13.54
N ILE A 57 9.53 12.03 12.50
CA ILE A 57 10.47 13.00 11.93
C ILE A 57 9.96 14.39 12.26
N ALA A 58 10.67 15.11 13.13
CA ALA A 58 10.31 16.46 13.53
C ALA A 58 11.54 17.34 13.74
N ASN A 59 11.57 18.54 13.15
CA ASN A 59 12.61 19.55 13.36
C ASN A 59 14.05 19.01 13.17
N GLY A 60 14.26 18.20 12.13
CA GLY A 60 15.57 17.58 11.84
C GLY A 60 15.95 16.41 12.75
N ARG A 61 15.09 16.04 13.72
CA ARG A 61 15.27 14.88 14.59
C ARG A 61 14.40 13.72 14.09
N VAL A 62 14.99 12.52 14.05
CA VAL A 62 14.30 11.27 13.79
C VAL A 62 14.23 10.46 15.08
N THR A 63 13.04 10.10 15.51
CA THR A 63 12.81 9.13 16.59
C THR A 63 12.38 7.81 15.97
N ARG A 64 13.03 6.71 16.36
CA ARG A 64 12.78 5.36 15.89
C ARG A 64 12.10 4.52 16.98
N THR A 65 11.07 3.79 16.61
CA THR A 65 10.39 2.80 17.45
C THR A 65 10.31 1.48 16.69
N ASP A 66 11.00 0.45 17.18
CA ASP A 66 10.92 -0.89 16.61
C ASP A 66 9.60 -1.57 16.99
N GLY A 67 9.08 -2.41 16.09
CA GLY A 67 7.89 -3.21 16.36
C GLY A 67 8.13 -4.35 17.37
N PRO A 68 7.08 -5.10 17.75
CA PRO A 68 5.70 -4.97 17.29
C PRO A 68 5.02 -3.71 17.82
N PHE A 69 4.09 -3.16 17.06
CA PHE A 69 3.36 -1.96 17.46
C PHE A 69 2.15 -2.29 18.32
N SER A 70 1.83 -1.43 19.29
CA SER A 70 0.57 -1.51 20.00
C SER A 70 -0.61 -1.21 19.06
N ALA A 71 -1.79 -1.73 19.36
CA ALA A 71 -3.01 -1.63 18.55
C ALA A 71 -2.99 -2.43 17.22
N ALA A 72 -2.76 -3.75 17.31
CA ALA A 72 -2.74 -4.67 16.16
C ALA A 72 -3.95 -4.55 15.20
N HIS A 73 -5.14 -4.21 15.72
CA HIS A 73 -6.37 -4.06 14.92
C HIS A 73 -6.34 -2.86 13.96
N ALA A 74 -5.41 -1.92 14.13
CA ALA A 74 -5.24 -0.77 13.26
C ALA A 74 -4.07 -0.92 12.28
N LEU A 75 -3.30 -2.00 12.39
CA LEU A 75 -2.16 -2.27 11.52
C LEU A 75 -2.63 -2.78 10.15
N ILE A 76 -1.81 -2.56 9.13
CA ILE A 76 -2.08 -3.00 7.77
C ILE A 76 -1.23 -4.23 7.46
N ALA A 77 -1.87 -5.33 7.06
CA ALA A 77 -1.17 -6.55 6.68
C ALA A 77 -0.88 -6.64 5.18
N GLY A 78 -1.57 -5.84 4.39
CA GLY A 78 -1.46 -5.86 2.93
C GLY A 78 -2.36 -4.82 2.32
N PHE A 79 -2.17 -4.56 1.04
CA PHE A 79 -3.08 -3.72 0.29
C PHE A 79 -3.13 -4.10 -1.18
N ALA A 80 -4.21 -3.68 -1.85
CA ALA A 80 -4.27 -3.64 -3.30
C ALA A 80 -4.63 -2.22 -3.77
N ALA A 81 -4.05 -1.77 -4.89
CA ALA A 81 -4.48 -0.58 -5.59
C ALA A 81 -5.17 -1.00 -6.88
N ILE A 82 -6.38 -0.49 -7.12
CA ILE A 82 -7.23 -0.86 -8.26
C ILE A 82 -7.84 0.36 -8.94
N ASP A 83 -7.89 0.33 -10.27
CA ASP A 83 -8.62 1.30 -11.08
C ASP A 83 -10.00 0.74 -11.44
N VAL A 84 -11.06 1.33 -10.91
CA VAL A 84 -12.46 0.91 -11.11
C VAL A 84 -13.35 2.10 -11.44
N ALA A 85 -14.55 1.85 -11.96
CA ALA A 85 -15.45 2.92 -12.39
C ALA A 85 -16.04 3.72 -11.22
N SER A 86 -16.19 3.09 -10.04
CA SER A 86 -16.83 3.72 -8.88
C SER A 86 -16.39 3.14 -7.54
N LYS A 87 -16.72 3.85 -6.44
CA LYS A 87 -16.57 3.33 -5.07
C LYS A 87 -17.36 2.04 -4.86
N GLY A 88 -18.55 1.91 -5.48
CA GLY A 88 -19.38 0.70 -5.38
C GLY A 88 -18.63 -0.54 -5.91
N GLU A 89 -18.02 -0.41 -7.07
CA GLU A 89 -17.20 -1.47 -7.66
C GLU A 89 -15.97 -1.79 -6.80
N ALA A 90 -15.33 -0.78 -6.20
CA ALA A 90 -14.25 -1.01 -5.24
C ALA A 90 -14.72 -1.82 -4.01
N LEU A 91 -15.93 -1.56 -3.50
CA LEU A 91 -16.53 -2.30 -2.39
C LEU A 91 -16.83 -3.75 -2.76
N GLU A 92 -17.24 -4.03 -4.00
CA GLU A 92 -17.44 -5.40 -4.48
C GLU A 92 -16.13 -6.19 -4.55
N TRP A 93 -15.02 -5.54 -4.91
CA TRP A 93 -13.69 -6.16 -4.82
C TRP A 93 -13.23 -6.34 -3.39
N ALA A 94 -13.49 -5.37 -2.50
CA ALA A 94 -13.15 -5.47 -1.08
C ALA A 94 -13.91 -6.62 -0.38
N ALA A 95 -15.19 -6.81 -0.70
CA ALA A 95 -16.01 -7.89 -0.13
C ALA A 95 -15.57 -9.30 -0.56
N ARG A 96 -14.77 -9.40 -1.63
CA ARG A 96 -14.18 -10.65 -2.13
C ARG A 96 -12.78 -10.94 -1.57
N TRP A 97 -12.24 -10.05 -0.73
CA TRP A 97 -10.92 -10.24 -0.15
C TRP A 97 -10.87 -11.55 0.65
N PRO A 98 -9.90 -12.46 0.37
CA PRO A 98 -9.85 -13.75 1.05
C PRO A 98 -9.74 -13.61 2.58
N PRO A 99 -10.55 -14.33 3.37
CA PRO A 99 -10.63 -14.17 4.83
C PRO A 99 -9.36 -14.58 5.59
N GLY A 100 -8.35 -15.14 4.89
CA GLY A 100 -7.12 -15.62 5.50
C GLY A 100 -7.35 -16.71 6.55
N GLU A 101 -6.32 -16.98 7.33
CA GLU A 101 -6.32 -18.05 8.34
C GLU A 101 -7.20 -17.74 9.56
N ALA A 102 -7.49 -16.47 9.82
CA ALA A 102 -8.38 -16.06 10.90
C ALA A 102 -9.88 -16.25 10.56
N GLY A 103 -10.21 -16.63 9.32
CA GLY A 103 -11.60 -16.79 8.88
C GLY A 103 -12.39 -15.48 8.78
N ALA A 104 -11.70 -14.34 8.83
CA ALA A 104 -12.27 -13.01 8.69
C ALA A 104 -11.29 -12.05 8.03
N ALA A 105 -11.81 -11.15 7.20
CA ALA A 105 -11.05 -10.04 6.64
C ALA A 105 -11.75 -8.72 6.96
N GLU A 106 -10.96 -7.71 7.32
CA GLU A 106 -11.42 -6.32 7.40
C GLU A 106 -10.60 -5.51 6.41
N VAL A 107 -11.30 -4.87 5.47
CA VAL A 107 -10.71 -4.11 4.36
C VAL A 107 -11.23 -2.69 4.43
N GLU A 108 -10.32 -1.74 4.47
CA GLU A 108 -10.62 -0.32 4.37
C GLU A 108 -10.45 0.12 2.91
N VAL A 109 -11.53 0.60 2.29
CA VAL A 109 -11.58 1.10 0.91
C VAL A 109 -11.38 2.60 0.93
N ARG A 110 -10.30 3.08 0.32
CA ARG A 110 -9.91 4.49 0.30
C ARG A 110 -9.72 4.98 -1.11
N LEU A 111 -10.21 6.19 -1.39
CA LEU A 111 -9.94 6.85 -2.66
C LEU A 111 -8.46 7.25 -2.69
N SER A 112 -7.77 6.89 -3.78
CA SER A 112 -6.38 7.30 -3.99
C SER A 112 -6.27 8.75 -4.45
N GLY A 113 -5.08 9.30 -4.29
CA GLY A 113 -4.74 10.69 -4.59
C GLY A 113 -4.54 11.52 -3.31
N CYS A 114 -3.68 12.53 -3.41
CA CYS A 114 -3.51 13.53 -2.36
C CYS A 114 -4.49 14.70 -2.59
N PRO A 115 -4.98 15.38 -1.52
CA PRO A 115 -5.76 16.63 -1.63
C PRO A 115 -5.15 17.69 -2.58
N GLY A 116 -3.82 17.68 -2.75
CA GLY A 116 -3.09 18.58 -3.65
C GLY A 116 -2.80 18.05 -5.06
N GLY A 117 -3.22 16.82 -5.39
CA GLY A 117 -3.01 16.21 -6.70
C GLY A 117 -1.58 15.71 -6.97
N CYS A 118 -0.91 15.12 -5.97
CA CYS A 118 0.36 14.42 -6.20
C CYS A 118 0.21 13.42 -7.35
N ALA A 119 1.24 13.32 -8.20
CA ALA A 119 1.27 12.27 -9.20
C ALA A 119 1.41 10.91 -8.52
N ASP A 120 0.61 9.94 -8.94
CA ASP A 120 0.91 8.55 -8.66
C ASP A 120 2.17 8.15 -9.41
N VAL A 121 2.95 7.25 -8.80
CA VAL A 121 4.15 6.71 -9.44
C VAL A 121 4.02 5.21 -9.52
N HIS A 122 4.26 4.69 -10.73
CA HIS A 122 4.44 3.27 -11.01
C HIS A 122 5.72 3.14 -11.81
N ALA A 123 6.73 2.51 -11.22
CA ALA A 123 8.01 2.30 -11.88
C ALA A 123 8.13 0.83 -12.27
N ALA A 124 8.68 0.59 -13.47
CA ALA A 124 8.98 -0.77 -13.86
C ALA A 124 10.12 -1.34 -13.01
N GLU A 125 9.91 -2.50 -12.40
CA GLU A 125 10.99 -3.22 -11.75
C GLU A 125 12.04 -3.63 -12.78
N GLN A 126 13.32 -3.35 -12.49
CA GLN A 126 14.40 -3.78 -13.36
C GLN A 126 14.70 -5.28 -13.16
N PRO A 127 14.76 -6.08 -14.25
CA PRO A 127 15.10 -7.49 -14.16
C PRO A 127 16.45 -7.70 -13.46
N GLY A 128 16.49 -8.54 -12.43
CA GLY A 128 17.71 -8.85 -11.68
C GLY A 128 18.10 -7.82 -10.60
N ALA A 129 17.25 -6.84 -10.30
CA ALA A 129 17.49 -5.92 -9.20
C ALA A 129 17.58 -6.65 -7.85
N SER A 130 18.71 -6.48 -7.15
CA SER A 130 18.95 -7.08 -5.83
C SER A 130 18.36 -6.24 -4.70
N GLY A 131 18.12 -6.87 -3.54
CA GLY A 131 17.59 -6.21 -2.34
C GLY A 131 16.13 -6.54 -2.06
N GLN A 132 15.68 -6.13 -0.88
CA GLN A 132 14.33 -6.40 -0.36
C GLN A 132 13.37 -5.28 -0.71
N ARG A 133 12.07 -5.60 -0.73
CA ARG A 133 11.01 -4.61 -0.94
C ARG A 133 10.42 -4.17 0.40
N TYR A 134 10.13 -2.87 0.50
CA TYR A 134 9.56 -2.26 1.69
C TYR A 134 8.39 -1.36 1.31
N ALA A 135 7.32 -1.41 2.10
CA ALA A 135 6.30 -0.38 2.13
C ALA A 135 6.67 0.65 3.20
N ILE A 136 6.57 1.93 2.85
CA ILE A 136 6.64 3.07 3.77
C ILE A 136 5.25 3.68 3.78
N LEU A 137 4.52 3.47 4.88
CA LEU A 137 3.14 3.92 5.06
C LEU A 137 3.15 5.26 5.82
N LEU A 138 2.63 6.32 5.21
CA LEU A 138 2.45 7.61 5.85
C LEU A 138 1.26 7.55 6.79
N ARG A 139 1.46 7.82 8.08
CA ARG A 139 0.34 7.96 9.01
C ARG A 139 -0.37 9.29 8.77
N SER A 140 -1.69 9.27 8.92
CA SER A 140 -2.51 10.44 8.73
C SER A 140 -2.32 11.45 9.87
N SER A 141 -2.62 12.70 9.56
CA SER A 141 -2.64 13.81 10.49
C SER A 141 -3.98 14.53 10.35
N THR A 142 -4.32 15.38 11.31
CA THR A 142 -5.53 16.21 11.22
C THR A 142 -5.59 17.00 9.92
N ASP A 143 -4.46 17.53 9.44
CA ASP A 143 -4.41 18.29 8.18
C ASP A 143 -4.71 17.42 6.96
N LEU A 144 -4.23 16.18 6.93
CA LEU A 144 -4.51 15.24 5.84
C LEU A 144 -5.97 14.79 5.84
N GLU A 145 -6.53 14.49 7.01
CA GLU A 145 -7.95 14.14 7.14
C GLU A 145 -8.90 15.31 6.85
N ASN A 146 -8.45 16.55 7.07
CA ASN A 146 -9.19 17.76 6.70
C ASN A 146 -9.01 18.15 5.22
N GLU A 147 -8.25 17.38 4.44
CA GLU A 147 -7.94 17.70 3.04
C GLU A 147 -7.28 19.09 2.89
N THR A 148 -6.50 19.51 3.90
CA THR A 148 -5.83 20.82 3.88
C THR A 148 -4.92 20.90 2.65
N PRO A 149 -5.05 21.95 1.81
CA PRO A 149 -4.22 22.10 0.63
C PRO A 149 -2.72 22.09 0.96
N VAL A 150 -1.98 21.24 0.26
CA VAL A 150 -0.52 21.18 0.37
C VAL A 150 0.10 22.25 -0.51
N ALA A 151 1.10 22.95 0.01
CA ALA A 151 1.83 23.97 -0.75
C ALA A 151 2.44 23.38 -2.03
N ARG A 152 2.22 24.03 -3.18
CA ARG A 152 2.66 23.53 -4.49
C ARG A 152 4.15 23.20 -4.56
N ALA A 153 5.00 24.05 -3.98
CA ALA A 153 6.44 23.82 -3.96
C ALA A 153 6.85 22.51 -3.26
N ARG A 154 6.07 22.06 -2.26
CA ARG A 154 6.31 20.78 -1.58
C ARG A 154 5.88 19.60 -2.43
N LEU A 155 4.75 19.73 -3.14
CA LEU A 155 4.30 18.72 -4.12
C LEU A 155 5.33 18.58 -5.25
N ASP A 156 5.80 19.69 -5.82
CA ASP A 156 6.80 19.66 -6.89
C ASP A 156 8.11 19.01 -6.43
N ALA A 157 8.54 19.27 -5.18
CA ALA A 157 9.73 18.63 -4.61
C ALA A 157 9.54 17.11 -4.43
N LEU A 158 8.34 16.69 -4.00
CA LEU A 158 7.99 15.27 -3.89
C LEU A 158 7.93 14.58 -5.24
N ASP A 159 7.26 15.17 -6.22
CA ASP A 159 7.15 14.63 -7.57
C ASP A 159 8.54 14.51 -8.22
N ALA A 160 9.39 15.52 -8.06
CA ALA A 160 10.76 15.49 -8.58
C ALA A 160 11.61 14.40 -7.90
N HIS A 161 11.48 14.23 -6.58
CA HIS A 161 12.17 13.19 -5.84
C HIS A 161 11.69 11.80 -6.28
N ASN A 162 10.38 11.56 -6.29
CA ASN A 162 9.80 10.28 -6.70
C ASN A 162 10.23 9.92 -8.14
N ALA A 163 10.21 10.89 -9.07
CA ALA A 163 10.64 10.64 -10.44
C ALA A 163 12.14 10.29 -10.54
N ALA A 164 12.99 10.89 -9.71
CA ALA A 164 14.42 10.55 -9.65
C ALA A 164 14.65 9.14 -9.08
N GLU A 165 13.99 8.78 -7.98
CA GLU A 165 14.09 7.47 -7.35
C GLU A 165 13.50 6.35 -8.23
N ALA A 166 12.44 6.64 -8.99
CA ALA A 166 11.88 5.72 -9.97
C ALA A 166 12.87 5.47 -11.13
N ARG A 167 13.51 6.52 -11.66
CA ARG A 167 14.58 6.37 -12.67
C ARG A 167 15.78 5.59 -12.15
N ALA A 168 16.08 5.71 -10.86
CA ALA A 168 17.14 4.95 -10.20
C ALA A 168 16.75 3.48 -9.91
N GLY A 169 15.50 3.09 -10.12
CA GLY A 169 14.99 1.75 -9.80
C GLY A 169 14.81 1.49 -8.30
N VAL A 170 14.85 2.54 -7.47
CA VAL A 170 14.64 2.46 -6.01
C VAL A 170 13.15 2.51 -5.69
N LEU A 171 12.43 3.50 -6.25
CA LEU A 171 10.99 3.62 -6.06
C LEU A 171 10.27 2.72 -7.05
N LEU A 172 9.41 1.83 -6.55
CA LEU A 172 8.60 0.88 -7.31
C LEU A 172 7.19 1.40 -7.53
N GLY A 173 6.65 2.13 -6.54
CA GLY A 173 5.43 2.88 -6.71
C GLY A 173 5.09 3.75 -5.51
N ALA A 174 4.23 4.73 -5.69
CA ALA A 174 3.76 5.62 -4.63
C ALA A 174 2.38 6.18 -4.95
N ASP A 175 1.56 6.37 -3.92
CA ASP A 175 0.28 7.05 -4.05
C ASP A 175 -0.14 7.69 -2.71
N GLY A 176 -0.94 8.74 -2.81
CA GLY A 176 -1.62 9.35 -1.67
C GLY A 176 -2.97 8.71 -1.42
N LEU A 177 -3.52 8.91 -0.22
CA LEU A 177 -4.89 8.55 0.13
C LEU A 177 -5.64 9.81 0.58
N ARG A 178 -6.87 9.94 0.10
CA ARG A 178 -7.81 10.99 0.50
C ARG A 178 -8.31 10.77 1.92
N SER A 179 -8.94 11.75 2.54
CA SER A 179 -9.53 11.69 3.89
C SER A 179 -10.45 10.49 4.12
N SER A 180 -10.42 9.92 5.32
CA SER A 180 -11.24 8.79 5.77
C SER A 180 -12.73 9.06 5.71
N ALA A 181 -13.15 10.32 5.70
CA ALA A 181 -14.53 10.71 5.44
C ALA A 181 -15.03 10.20 4.08
N LEU A 182 -14.13 9.95 3.12
CA LEU A 182 -14.46 9.37 1.82
C LEU A 182 -14.31 7.84 1.79
N GLY A 183 -13.77 7.25 2.85
CA GLY A 183 -13.51 5.83 2.98
C GLY A 183 -14.71 5.01 3.43
N THR A 184 -14.57 3.69 3.35
CA THR A 184 -15.53 2.71 3.88
C THR A 184 -14.78 1.47 4.38
N ARG A 185 -15.14 0.95 5.55
CA ARG A 185 -14.66 -0.33 6.07
C ARG A 185 -15.65 -1.43 5.72
N VAL A 186 -15.09 -2.55 5.27
CA VAL A 186 -15.79 -3.74 4.80
C VAL A 186 -15.25 -4.91 5.61
N ARG A 187 -16.09 -5.53 6.46
CA ARG A 187 -15.71 -6.69 7.29
C ARG A 187 -16.47 -7.95 6.93
N MET A 188 -15.73 -9.01 6.61
CA MET A 188 -16.21 -10.35 6.23
C MET A 188 -15.92 -11.24 7.43
N ALA A 189 -16.93 -11.82 8.05
CA ALA A 189 -16.74 -12.81 9.10
C ALA A 189 -17.91 -13.77 9.12
N SER A 190 -17.63 -15.07 9.16
CA SER A 190 -18.65 -16.14 9.27
C SER A 190 -19.77 -16.01 8.22
N GLY A 191 -19.41 -15.70 6.97
CA GLY A 191 -20.35 -15.52 5.86
C GLY A 191 -21.17 -14.22 5.91
N LYS A 192 -20.92 -13.34 6.88
CA LYS A 192 -21.60 -12.04 7.02
C LYS A 192 -20.71 -10.90 6.54
N LEU A 193 -21.28 -10.06 5.67
CA LEU A 193 -20.74 -8.78 5.22
C LEU A 193 -21.23 -7.65 6.14
N THR A 194 -20.31 -6.84 6.66
CA THR A 194 -20.62 -5.57 7.35
C THR A 194 -19.91 -4.43 6.65
N VAL A 195 -20.62 -3.33 6.42
CA VAL A 195 -20.10 -2.14 5.73
C VAL A 195 -20.31 -0.93 6.63
N VAL A 196 -19.26 -0.15 6.84
CA VAL A 196 -19.26 1.05 7.71
C VAL A 196 -18.57 2.18 6.97
N ASP A 197 -19.31 3.23 6.65
CA ASP A 197 -18.74 4.44 6.05
C ASP A 197 -17.96 5.27 7.08
N GLY A 198 -16.95 5.99 6.60
CA GLY A 198 -16.16 6.90 7.42
C GLY A 198 -16.87 8.22 7.76
N PRO A 199 -16.19 9.14 8.48
CA PRO A 199 -14.81 9.06 8.94
C PRO A 199 -14.64 8.05 10.08
N PHE A 200 -13.42 7.53 10.25
CA PHE A 200 -13.15 6.61 11.36
C PHE A 200 -12.51 7.34 12.54
N THR A 201 -12.76 6.84 13.75
CA THR A 201 -12.41 7.52 15.00
C THR A 201 -10.91 7.52 15.33
N GLU A 202 -10.13 6.60 14.74
CA GLU A 202 -8.72 6.38 15.07
C GLU A 202 -7.75 7.10 14.11
N ILE A 203 -7.83 8.43 13.97
CA ILE A 203 -7.04 9.22 12.99
C ILE A 203 -5.55 8.88 13.01
N LYS A 204 -4.95 8.76 14.20
CA LYS A 204 -3.50 8.52 14.36
C LYS A 204 -3.05 7.16 13.81
N GLU A 205 -3.96 6.23 13.61
CA GLU A 205 -3.65 4.91 13.05
C GLU A 205 -4.05 4.79 11.57
N MET A 206 -4.59 5.86 10.96
CA MET A 206 -4.94 5.88 9.54
C MET A 206 -3.70 6.02 8.67
N ILE A 207 -3.79 5.50 7.45
CA ILE A 207 -2.78 5.67 6.41
C ILE A 207 -3.26 6.76 5.44
N ALA A 208 -2.36 7.68 5.10
CA ALA A 208 -2.59 8.79 4.18
C ALA A 208 -1.82 8.65 2.85
N GLY A 209 -1.06 7.58 2.69
CA GLY A 209 -0.32 7.30 1.47
C GLY A 209 0.77 6.27 1.71
N TYR A 210 1.42 5.84 0.62
CA TYR A 210 2.51 4.89 0.69
C TYR A 210 3.60 5.17 -0.35
N TRP A 211 4.78 4.63 -0.08
CA TRP A 211 5.83 4.36 -1.06
C TRP A 211 6.19 2.88 -0.99
N LEU A 212 6.40 2.26 -2.14
CA LEU A 212 6.99 0.94 -2.32
C LEU A 212 8.40 1.15 -2.84
N ILE A 213 9.40 0.70 -2.09
CA ILE A 213 10.80 0.85 -2.47
C ILE A 213 11.51 -0.50 -2.48
N ARG A 214 12.57 -0.59 -3.28
CA ARG A 214 13.58 -1.64 -3.20
C ARG A 214 14.81 -1.08 -2.49
N ALA A 215 15.28 -1.78 -1.47
CA ALA A 215 16.46 -1.38 -0.70
C ALA A 215 17.28 -2.61 -0.26
N PRO A 216 18.61 -2.50 -0.12
CA PRO A 216 19.45 -3.63 0.33
C PRO A 216 19.11 -4.12 1.74
N SER A 217 18.68 -3.22 2.62
CA SER A 217 18.35 -3.52 4.01
C SER A 217 17.27 -2.60 4.57
N LEU A 218 16.75 -2.94 5.76
CA LEU A 218 15.84 -2.07 6.51
C LEU A 218 16.51 -0.74 6.89
N GLN A 219 17.83 -0.72 7.14
CA GLN A 219 18.55 0.52 7.45
C GLN A 219 18.60 1.45 6.24
N ASP A 220 18.75 0.90 5.03
CA ASP A 220 18.70 1.68 3.80
C ASP A 220 17.29 2.22 3.55
N ALA A 221 16.25 1.42 3.83
CA ALA A 221 14.86 1.88 3.76
C ALA A 221 14.57 3.01 4.77
N ILE A 222 15.09 2.92 6.01
CA ILE A 222 15.01 3.99 7.02
C ILE A 222 15.71 5.25 6.53
N ALA A 223 16.92 5.11 5.96
CA ALA A 223 17.69 6.23 5.45
C ALA A 223 16.97 6.92 4.28
N TRP A 224 16.35 6.14 3.40
CA TRP A 224 15.50 6.63 2.31
C TRP A 224 14.30 7.41 2.87
N ALA A 225 13.53 6.79 3.78
CA ALA A 225 12.35 7.39 4.39
C ALA A 225 12.66 8.70 5.13
N THR A 226 13.85 8.81 5.71
CA THR A 226 14.30 10.02 6.42
C THR A 226 14.53 11.20 5.47
N ARG A 227 14.91 10.94 4.20
CA ARG A 227 15.20 11.99 3.20
C ARG A 227 14.01 12.34 2.33
N ASN A 228 12.94 11.54 2.36
CA ASN A 228 11.76 11.73 1.52
C ASN A 228 11.11 13.11 1.81
N PRO A 229 10.87 13.96 0.80
CA PRO A 229 10.21 15.25 0.97
C PRO A 229 8.69 15.08 1.09
N TYR A 230 8.22 14.62 2.25
CA TYR A 230 6.81 14.36 2.53
C TYR A 230 5.89 15.56 2.21
N PRO A 231 4.61 15.31 1.85
CA PRO A 231 3.64 16.35 1.53
C PRO A 231 3.14 17.12 2.78
N VAL A 232 3.53 16.71 3.99
CA VAL A 232 3.12 17.32 5.27
C VAL A 232 4.27 17.90 6.09
N GLY A 233 3.93 18.81 7.00
CA GLY A 233 4.89 19.40 7.94
C GLY A 233 5.21 18.46 9.09
N PRO A 234 6.30 18.72 9.84
CA PRO A 234 6.62 17.95 11.03
C PRO A 234 5.54 18.13 12.12
N PRO A 235 5.26 17.08 12.92
CA PRO A 235 5.87 15.76 12.85
C PRO A 235 5.32 14.94 11.67
N VAL A 236 6.21 14.30 10.93
CA VAL A 236 5.84 13.26 9.96
C VAL A 236 6.01 11.91 10.64
N GLU A 237 4.97 11.09 10.60
CA GLU A 237 5.01 9.73 11.10
C GLU A 237 4.90 8.73 9.96
N VAL A 238 5.85 7.81 9.87
CA VAL A 238 5.82 6.72 8.89
C VAL A 238 6.05 5.37 9.55
N GLU A 239 5.41 4.35 9.00
CA GLU A 239 5.64 2.95 9.32
C GLU A 239 6.33 2.29 8.14
N ILE A 240 7.49 1.67 8.39
CA ILE A 240 8.27 0.95 7.37
C ILE A 240 8.15 -0.54 7.66
N ARG A 241 7.65 -1.28 6.67
CA ARG A 241 7.48 -2.73 6.76
C ARG A 241 8.02 -3.41 5.52
N GLN A 242 8.77 -4.49 5.72
CA GLN A 242 9.22 -5.34 4.63
C GLN A 242 8.02 -6.06 4.00
N LEU A 243 8.04 -6.22 2.69
CA LEU A 243 7.04 -7.01 1.98
C LEU A 243 7.35 -8.50 2.12
N ALA A 244 6.29 -9.30 2.21
CA ALA A 244 6.36 -10.74 2.04
C ALA A 244 6.31 -11.05 0.55
N GLU A 245 7.31 -11.76 0.03
CA GLU A 245 7.19 -12.40 -1.28
C GLU A 245 6.27 -13.61 -1.13
N LEU A 246 5.29 -13.76 -2.02
CA LEU A 246 4.36 -14.91 -1.98
C LEU A 246 5.11 -16.24 -2.07
N ALA A 247 6.26 -16.22 -2.75
CA ALA A 247 7.15 -17.35 -2.90
C ALA A 247 8.03 -17.63 -1.66
N ASP A 248 8.31 -16.63 -0.81
CA ASP A 248 9.19 -16.76 0.37
C ASP A 248 8.48 -17.28 1.63
N ALA A 249 7.17 -17.54 1.57
CA ALA A 249 6.44 -18.23 2.64
C ALA A 249 6.91 -19.69 2.75
N ALA A 250 7.95 -19.94 3.55
CA ALA A 250 8.45 -21.23 4.03
C ALA A 250 8.04 -22.45 3.17
N GLY A 251 8.66 -22.59 1.99
CA GLY A 251 8.75 -23.88 1.28
C GLY A 251 7.69 -24.20 0.24
N VAL A 252 6.94 -23.24 -0.33
CA VAL A 252 5.94 -23.55 -1.37
C VAL A 252 6.11 -22.69 -2.64
N PHE A 253 7.16 -23.01 -3.40
CA PHE A 253 7.46 -22.50 -4.75
C PHE A 253 6.82 -23.37 -5.85
N THR A 254 5.52 -23.67 -5.77
CA THR A 254 4.90 -24.40 -6.88
C THR A 254 4.99 -23.55 -8.17
N PRO A 255 5.15 -24.16 -9.35
CA PRO A 255 5.20 -23.43 -10.61
C PRO A 255 3.98 -22.52 -10.82
N GLU A 256 2.81 -22.94 -10.35
CA GLU A 256 1.54 -22.23 -10.51
C GLU A 256 1.50 -20.94 -9.68
N LEU A 257 2.00 -20.96 -8.44
CA LEU A 257 2.05 -19.77 -7.59
C LEU A 257 3.07 -18.75 -8.11
N ARG A 258 4.21 -19.22 -8.63
CA ARG A 258 5.18 -18.36 -9.32
C ARG A 258 4.60 -17.74 -10.59
N ALA A 259 3.87 -18.53 -11.38
CA ALA A 259 3.20 -18.03 -12.58
C ALA A 259 2.11 -17.01 -12.24
N ALA A 260 1.33 -17.25 -11.17
CA ALA A 260 0.32 -16.30 -10.70
C ALA A 260 0.94 -14.98 -10.19
N GLU A 261 2.04 -15.06 -9.44
CA GLU A 261 2.78 -13.87 -9.01
C GLU A 261 3.38 -13.13 -10.21
N GLN A 262 4.01 -13.83 -11.15
CA GLN A 262 4.56 -13.22 -12.36
C GLN A 262 3.47 -12.59 -13.24
N HIS A 263 2.31 -13.23 -13.38
CA HIS A 263 1.13 -12.70 -14.07
C HIS A 263 0.68 -11.39 -13.44
N MET A 264 0.48 -11.40 -12.11
CA MET A 264 0.12 -10.22 -11.34
C MET A 264 1.11 -9.07 -11.55
N ARG A 265 2.41 -9.34 -11.40
CA ARG A 265 3.48 -8.33 -11.55
C ARG A 265 3.53 -7.77 -12.97
N THR A 266 3.38 -8.61 -13.99
CA THR A 266 3.37 -8.16 -15.40
C THR A 266 2.21 -7.21 -15.67
N HIS A 267 1.01 -7.52 -15.16
CA HIS A 267 -0.15 -6.65 -15.33
C HIS A 267 -0.02 -5.31 -14.57
N GLN A 268 0.67 -5.28 -13.43
CA GLN A 268 1.02 -4.03 -12.74
C GLN A 268 1.93 -3.14 -13.61
N LEU A 269 2.92 -3.74 -14.27
CA LEU A 269 3.84 -3.04 -15.18
C LEU A 269 3.14 -2.50 -16.41
N ASP A 270 2.32 -3.31 -17.08
CA ASP A 270 1.57 -2.90 -18.28
C ASP A 270 0.60 -1.76 -17.99
N ALA A 271 -0.05 -1.81 -16.82
CA ALA A 271 -0.89 -0.73 -16.36
C ALA A 271 -0.11 0.56 -16.11
N GLY A 272 1.06 0.47 -15.47
CA GLY A 272 1.97 1.61 -15.26
C GLY A 272 2.44 2.23 -16.59
N MET A 273 2.80 1.39 -17.57
CA MET A 273 3.20 1.85 -18.90
C MET A 273 2.05 2.51 -19.65
N ARG A 274 0.82 1.96 -19.59
CA ARG A 274 -0.37 2.60 -20.18
C ARG A 274 -0.65 3.97 -19.55
N ALA A 275 -0.52 4.10 -18.24
CA ALA A 275 -0.68 5.37 -17.55
C ALA A 275 0.39 6.39 -17.98
N GLN A 276 1.65 5.97 -18.10
CA GLN A 276 2.75 6.83 -18.56
C GLN A 276 2.57 7.29 -20.01
N LEU A 277 2.08 6.42 -20.91
CA LEU A 277 1.76 6.75 -22.29
C LEU A 277 0.52 7.65 -22.42
N ALA A 278 -0.46 7.50 -21.52
CA ALA A 278 -1.59 8.42 -21.42
C ALA A 278 -1.19 9.80 -20.88
N GLY A 279 -0.06 9.90 -20.16
CA GLY A 279 0.51 11.11 -19.58
C GLY A 279 1.31 12.01 -20.53
N GLY A 280 1.24 11.80 -21.85
CA GLY A 280 1.86 12.67 -22.86
C GLY A 280 1.23 14.06 -23.01
N ALA A 281 0.20 14.40 -22.23
CA ALA A 281 -0.38 15.73 -22.15
C ALA A 281 -0.75 16.07 -20.70
N PRO A 282 -0.51 17.31 -20.23
CA PRO A 282 -0.95 17.73 -18.91
C PRO A 282 -2.47 17.64 -18.83
N VAL A 283 -2.99 16.94 -17.83
CA VAL A 283 -4.41 16.97 -17.49
C VAL A 283 -4.77 18.43 -17.15
N PRO A 284 -5.78 19.03 -17.80
CA PRO A 284 -6.19 20.40 -17.49
C PRO A 284 -6.73 20.45 -16.06
N ARG A 285 -6.44 21.58 -15.41
CA ARG A 285 -6.76 21.94 -14.02
C ARG A 285 -8.20 21.66 -13.63
#